data_AF-A0A8T7BTJ3-F1
#
_entry.id   AF-A0A8T7BTJ3-F1
#
_cell.length_a   1.000
_cell.length_b   1.000
_cell.length_c   1.000
_cell.angle_alpha   90.00
_cell.angle_beta   90.00
_cell.angle_gamma   90.00
#
_symmetry.space_group_name_H-M   'P 1'
#
loop_
_entity.id
_entity.type
_entity.pdbx_description
1 polymer ?
#
loop_
_entity_poly.entity_id
_entity_poly.type
_entity_poly.pdbx_seq_one_letter_code
_entity_poly.pdbx_strand_id
1 'polypeptide(L)' 'MDIESETKEIQNFVDKGNYHAAYNIALSALNACRRENDQPGIDHFIGVIRGIVDSLADEFGSSGK' A
#
# COMPACT_ATOMS: atom_id res chain seq x y z
N MET A 1 -9.52 -13.10 -0.58
CA MET A 1 -8.43 -12.25 -1.12
C MET A 1 -7.11 -12.93 -0.79
N ASP A 2 -6.14 -12.92 -1.71
CA ASP A 2 -4.79 -13.42 -1.44
C ASP A 2 -3.89 -12.23 -1.07
N ILE A 3 -3.60 -12.08 0.23
CA ILE A 3 -2.84 -10.95 0.77
C ILE A 3 -1.42 -10.91 0.18
N GLU A 4 -0.79 -12.06 -0.03
CA GLU A 4 0.58 -12.11 -0.56
C GLU A 4 0.63 -11.69 -2.03
N SER A 5 -0.31 -12.21 -2.83
CA SER A 5 -0.40 -11.85 -4.24
C SER A 5 -0.70 -10.36 -4.42
N GLU A 6 -1.64 -9.80 -3.65
CA GLU A 6 -1.95 -8.37 -3.74
C GLU A 6 -0.79 -7.49 -3.27
N THR A 7 -0.11 -7.87 -2.18
CA THR A 7 1.07 -7.14 -1.69
C THR A 7 2.18 -7.11 -2.74
N LYS A 8 2.41 -8.23 -3.43
CA LYS A 8 3.40 -8.32 -4.51
C LYS A 8 3.05 -7.45 -5.71
N GLU A 9 1.78 -7.40 -6.09
CA GLU A 9 1.31 -6.52 -7.17
C GLU A 9 1.48 -5.05 -6.80
N ILE A 10 1.12 -4.66 -5.57
CA ILE A 10 1.31 -3.31 -5.03
C ILE A 10 2.79 -2.91 -5.09
N GLN A 11 3.70 -3.78 -4.63
CA GLN A 11 5.14 -3.50 -4.66
C GLN A 11 5.66 -3.29 -6.09
N ASN A 12 5.18 -4.08 -7.07
CA ASN A 12 5.54 -3.90 -8.47
C ASN A 12 5.08 -2.54 -9.05
N PHE A 13 4.04 -1.92 -8.51
CA PHE A 13 3.68 -0.54 -8.86
C PHE A 13 4.58 0.50 -8.19
N VAL A 14 4.94 0.28 -6.91
CA VAL A 14 5.92 1.12 -6.19
C VAL A 14 7.26 1.12 -6.92
N ASP A 15 7.79 -0.04 -7.28
CA ASP A 15 9.07 -0.20 -7.97
C ASP A 15 9.11 0.51 -9.35
N LYS A 16 7.94 0.75 -9.95
CA LYS A 16 7.77 1.47 -11.22
C LYS A 16 7.50 2.97 -11.04
N GLY A 17 7.53 3.48 -9.80
CA GLY A 17 7.17 4.86 -9.47
C GLY A 17 5.67 5.18 -9.62
N ASN A 18 4.82 4.16 -9.77
CA ASN A 18 3.37 4.34 -9.92
C ASN A 18 2.66 4.29 -8.56
N TYR A 19 2.98 5.26 -7.71
CA TYR A 19 2.46 5.36 -6.34
C TYR A 19 0.94 5.50 -6.27
N HIS A 20 0.30 6.15 -7.26
CA HIS A 20 -1.15 6.29 -7.31
C HIS A 20 -1.85 4.92 -7.45
N ALA A 21 -1.38 4.08 -8.38
CA ALA A 21 -1.91 2.73 -8.55
C ALA A 21 -1.66 1.87 -7.31
N ALA A 22 -0.45 1.89 -6.77
CA ALA A 22 -0.09 1.17 -5.55
C ALA A 22 -1.03 1.52 -4.38
N TYR A 23 -1.24 2.82 -4.12
CA TYR A 23 -2.09 3.30 -3.03
C TYR A 23 -3.57 2.90 -3.22
N ASN A 24 -4.10 3.04 -4.45
CA ASN A 24 -5.49 2.69 -4.73
C ASN A 24 -5.78 1.20 -4.55
N ILE A 25 -4.85 0.33 -4.95
CA ILE A 25 -5.00 -1.12 -4.78
C ILE A 25 -4.93 -1.46 -3.29
N ALA A 26 -3.93 -0.94 -2.56
CA ALA A 26 -3.81 -1.15 -1.11
C ALA A 26 -5.06 -0.68 -0.34
N LEU A 27 -5.64 0.47 -0.71
CA LEU A 27 -6.88 0.98 -0.10
C LEU A 27 -8.11 0.12 -0.46
N SER A 28 -8.15 -0.44 -1.67
CA SER A 28 -9.22 -1.36 -2.09
C SER A 28 -9.18 -2.66 -1.29
N ALA A 29 -7.97 -3.20 -1.08
CA ALA A 29 -7.71 -4.38 -0.27
C ALA A 29 -8.08 -4.16 1.21
N LEU A 30 -7.65 -3.03 1.79
CA LEU A 30 -8.04 -2.60 3.13
C LEU A 30 -9.57 -2.58 3.31
N ASN A 31 -10.28 -2.01 2.32
CA ASN A 31 -11.73 -1.96 2.34
C ASN A 31 -12.38 -3.35 2.21
N ALA A 32 -11.77 -4.28 1.48
CA ALA A 32 -12.23 -5.67 1.41
C ALA A 32 -12.11 -6.35 2.77
N CYS A 33 -10.95 -6.26 3.42
CA CYS A 33 -10.73 -6.77 4.78
C CYS A 33 -11.75 -6.20 5.77
N ARG A 34 -11.99 -4.89 5.68
CA ARG A 34 -12.99 -4.20 6.53
C ARG A 34 -14.41 -4.74 6.33
N ARG A 35 -14.81 -5.05 5.09
CA ARG A 35 -16.14 -5.64 4.82
C ARG A 35 -16.28 -7.06 5.39
N GLU A 36 -15.17 -7.79 5.47
CA GLU A 36 -15.12 -9.18 5.94
C GLU A 36 -14.84 -9.28 7.46
N ASN A 37 -14.63 -8.16 8.15
CA ASN A 37 -14.17 -8.09 9.55
C ASN A 37 -12.81 -8.80 9.79
N ASP A 38 -11.93 -8.80 8.78
CA ASP A 38 -10.59 -9.37 8.84
C ASP A 38 -9.59 -8.35 9.42
N GLN A 39 -9.48 -8.30 10.75
CA GLN A 39 -8.58 -7.37 11.43
C GLN A 39 -7.10 -7.59 11.08
N PRO A 40 -6.57 -8.83 11.02
CA PRO A 40 -5.21 -9.08 10.54
C PRO A 40 -4.94 -8.50 9.14
N GLY A 41 -5.88 -8.66 8.20
CA GLY A 41 -5.79 -8.07 6.87
C GLY A 41 -5.79 -6.53 6.90
N ILE A 42 -6.63 -5.93 7.75
CA ILE A 42 -6.66 -4.48 7.98
C ILE A 42 -5.29 -3.97 8.45
N ASP A 43 -4.73 -4.61 9.47
CA ASP A 43 -3.45 -4.22 10.06
C ASP A 43 -2.31 -4.33 9.03
N HIS A 44 -2.33 -5.40 8.23
CA HIS A 44 -1.38 -5.60 7.13
C HIS A 44 -1.45 -4.47 6.09
N PHE A 45 -2.63 -4.17 5.55
CA PHE A 45 -2.75 -3.15 4.50
C PHE A 45 -2.54 -1.72 5.00
N ILE A 46 -2.79 -1.44 6.28
CA ILE A 46 -2.34 -0.17 6.89
C ILE A 46 -0.81 -0.07 6.85
N GLY A 47 -0.09 -1.15 7.15
CA GLY A 47 1.37 -1.22 7.04
C GLY A 47 1.85 -0.98 5.61
N VAL A 48 1.22 -1.64 4.62
CA VAL A 48 1.53 -1.45 3.20
C VAL A 48 1.32 0.00 2.76
N ILE A 49 0.19 0.62 3.14
CA ILE A 49 -0.10 2.03 2.81
C ILE A 49 0.96 2.97 3.39
N ARG A 50 1.40 2.75 4.64
CA ARG A 50 2.48 3.54 5.23
C ARG A 50 3.77 3.42 4.42
N GLY A 51 4.17 2.20 4.06
CA GLY A 51 5.36 1.98 3.22
C GLY A 51 5.30 2.69 1.87
N ILE A 52 4.13 2.73 1.21
CA ILE A 52 3.95 3.47 -0.04
C ILE A 52 4.18 4.97 0.16
N VAL A 53 3.61 5.54 1.24
CA VAL A 53 3.74 6.97 1.57
C VAL A 53 5.19 7.30 1.95
N ASP A 54 5.85 6.43 2.70
CA ASP A 54 7.27 6.59 3.06
C ASP A 54 8.14 6.61 1.80
N SER A 55 7.94 5.66 0.88
CA SER A 55 8.67 5.66 -0.41
C SER A 55 8.40 6.92 -1.25
N LEU A 56 7.16 7.43 -1.25
CA LEU A 56 6.81 8.68 -1.93
C LEU A 56 7.52 9.87 -1.28
N ALA A 57 7.59 9.91 0.05
CA ALA A 57 8.30 10.93 0.79
C ALA A 57 9.81 10.86 0.56
N ASP A 58 10.39 9.66 0.45
CA ASP A 58 11.81 9.48 0.14
C ASP A 58 12.15 9.92 -1.29
N GLU A 59 11.28 9.65 -2.26
CA GLU A 59 11.52 10.02 -3.67
C GLU A 59 11.26 11.50 -3.96
N PHE A 60 10.17 12.07 -3.43
CA PHE A 60 9.71 13.41 -3.79
C PHE A 60 9.74 14.42 -2.64
N GLY A 61 9.83 13.94 -1.39
CA GLY A 61 9.95 14.81 -0.24
C GLY A 61 11.27 15.56 -0.31
N SER A 62 11.20 16.89 -0.30
CA SER A 62 12.40 17.70 -0.14
C SER A 62 13.06 17.32 1.18
N SER A 63 14.27 16.74 1.15
CA SER A 63 15.13 16.74 2.32
C SER A 63 15.24 18.21 2.73
N GLY A 64 14.66 18.58 3.87
CA GLY A 64 14.63 19.98 4.31
C GLY A 64 16.04 20.57 4.16
N LYS A 65 16.19 21.50 3.23
CA LYS A 65 17.38 22.35 3.14
C LYS A 65 17.34 23.37 4.27
#